data_AF-A0A6L6PK43-F1
#
_entry.id   AF-A0A6L6PK43-F1
#
_cell.length_a   1.000
_cell.length_b   1.000
_cell.length_c   1.000
_cell.angle_alpha   90.00
_cell.angle_beta   90.00
_cell.angle_gamma   90.00
#
_symmetry.space_group_name_H-M   'P 1'
#
loop_
_entity.id
_entity.type
_entity.pdbx_description
1 polymer ?
#
loop_
_entity_poly.entity_id
_entity_poly.type
_entity_poly.pdbx_seq_one_letter_code
_entity_poly.pdbx_strand_id
1 'polypeptide(L)'
;MKELRPHLQSEEAFVAQIMRQYEQNYRILAVWEAGEVVALAGYRYQENTVYGRFLYVDDLIAAEKHRSRRWGALLLSKLTVFAQESQCARLVLDTGASYLLSQQAIAQLREQHPDARVVRRDLLAEPLPHVDSLYSNTLARKEGGTPHGQGRSSLAWSDLLIEELKAADAVVIATPMHNFTVPSALKAWLDHVVRIGVTFNSTSEGKIGTLPDRPVYIAISRGGRRDLQPDFLEPYLRAILPTIGLKDLRFV
;
A
#
# COMPACT_ATOMS: atom_id res chain seq x y z
N MET A 1 2.41 -9.65 -19.78
CA MET A 1 2.14 -8.25 -20.18
C MET A 1 0.66 -7.95 -20.41
N LYS A 2 -0.10 -8.83 -21.08
CA LYS A 2 -1.55 -8.63 -21.36
C LYS A 2 -2.39 -8.22 -20.13
N GLU A 3 -2.05 -8.74 -18.95
CA GLU A 3 -2.70 -8.38 -17.67
C GLU A 3 -2.70 -6.88 -17.36
N LEU A 4 -1.59 -6.17 -17.58
CA LEU A 4 -1.50 -4.71 -17.32
C LEU A 4 -1.79 -3.86 -18.56
N ARG A 5 -1.76 -4.46 -19.76
CA ARG A 5 -1.85 -3.74 -21.04
C ARG A 5 -2.85 -4.44 -21.97
N PRO A 6 -4.16 -4.40 -21.65
CA PRO A 6 -5.19 -5.11 -22.42
C PRO A 6 -5.37 -4.57 -23.85
N HIS A 7 -4.85 -3.37 -24.14
CA HIS A 7 -4.85 -2.77 -25.48
C HIS A 7 -3.82 -3.40 -26.43
N LEU A 8 -2.85 -4.17 -25.91
CA LEU A 8 -1.91 -4.94 -26.74
C LEU A 8 -2.56 -6.27 -27.11
N GLN A 9 -3.33 -6.24 -28.20
CA GLN A 9 -4.27 -7.32 -28.54
C GLN A 9 -3.65 -8.50 -29.31
N SER A 10 -2.46 -8.34 -29.91
CA SER A 10 -1.74 -9.41 -30.60
C SER A 10 -0.26 -9.46 -30.20
N GLU A 11 0.37 -10.60 -30.46
CA GLU A 11 1.81 -10.80 -30.27
C GLU A 11 2.61 -9.88 -31.19
N GLU A 12 2.21 -9.71 -32.47
CA GLU A 12 2.93 -8.81 -33.37
C GLU A 12 2.87 -7.36 -32.90
N ALA A 13 1.71 -6.91 -32.41
CA ALA A 13 1.54 -5.56 -31.87
C ALA A 13 2.42 -5.34 -30.63
N PHE A 14 2.50 -6.35 -29.75
CA PHE A 14 3.37 -6.34 -28.58
C PHE A 14 4.85 -6.24 -29.00
N VAL A 15 5.32 -7.15 -29.86
CA VAL A 15 6.71 -7.18 -30.32
C VAL A 15 7.08 -5.87 -31.01
N ALA A 16 6.24 -5.37 -31.92
CA ALA A 16 6.49 -4.12 -32.62
C ALA A 16 6.63 -2.93 -31.65
N GLN A 17 5.82 -2.88 -30.59
CA GLN A 17 5.95 -1.84 -29.58
C GLN A 17 7.21 -1.99 -28.72
N ILE A 18 7.52 -3.21 -28.25
CA ILE A 18 8.73 -3.47 -27.47
C ILE A 18 9.98 -3.09 -28.27
N MET A 19 10.03 -3.39 -29.57
CA MET A 19 11.16 -3.03 -30.43
C MET A 19 11.35 -1.50 -30.53
N ARG A 20 10.26 -0.72 -30.70
CA ARG A 20 10.35 0.75 -30.65
C ARG A 20 10.81 1.26 -29.29
N GLN A 21 10.34 0.65 -28.21
CA GLN A 21 10.74 1.04 -26.86
C GLN A 21 12.20 0.65 -26.57
N TYR A 22 12.70 -0.43 -27.15
CA TYR A 22 14.08 -0.89 -26.99
C TYR A 22 15.09 0.16 -27.46
N GLU A 23 14.77 0.87 -28.55
CA GLU A 23 15.52 2.03 -29.05
C GLU A 23 15.52 3.20 -28.06
N GLN A 24 14.52 3.27 -27.18
CA GLN A 24 14.37 4.25 -26.11
C GLN A 24 14.90 3.73 -24.75
N ASN A 25 15.91 2.84 -24.79
CA ASN A 25 16.53 2.22 -23.62
C ASN A 25 15.61 1.34 -22.75
N TYR A 26 14.46 0.93 -23.28
CA TYR A 26 13.61 -0.06 -22.60
C TYR A 26 14.23 -1.45 -22.66
N ARG A 27 14.15 -2.18 -21.55
CA ARG A 27 14.65 -3.52 -21.35
C ARG A 27 13.60 -4.32 -20.58
N ILE A 28 13.63 -5.64 -20.78
CA ILE A 28 12.76 -6.56 -20.06
C ILE A 28 13.65 -7.51 -19.26
N LEU A 29 13.39 -7.62 -17.96
CA LEU A 29 13.93 -8.64 -17.08
C LEU A 29 12.84 -9.69 -16.82
N ALA A 30 13.13 -10.97 -16.99
CA ALA A 30 12.16 -12.04 -16.82
C ALA A 30 12.65 -13.10 -15.82
N VAL A 31 11.72 -13.64 -15.03
CA VAL A 31 11.95 -14.85 -14.22
C VAL A 31 11.39 -16.04 -14.97
N TRP A 32 12.21 -17.07 -15.11
CA TRP A 32 11.87 -18.33 -15.77
C TRP A 32 11.75 -19.44 -14.73
N GLU A 33 10.68 -20.23 -14.80
CA GLU A 33 10.48 -21.43 -14.00
C GLU A 33 9.95 -22.54 -14.91
N ALA A 34 10.59 -23.70 -14.91
CA ALA A 34 10.21 -24.86 -15.73
C ALA A 34 10.01 -24.55 -17.25
N GLY A 35 10.75 -23.58 -17.79
CA GLY A 35 10.67 -23.18 -19.20
C GLY A 35 9.59 -22.13 -19.51
N GLU A 36 8.84 -21.67 -18.51
CA GLU A 36 7.84 -20.62 -18.66
C GLU A 36 8.26 -19.31 -18.00
N VAL A 37 7.85 -18.18 -18.57
CA VAL A 37 8.03 -16.86 -17.94
C VAL A 37 6.97 -16.67 -16.87
N VAL A 38 7.37 -16.73 -15.60
CA VAL A 38 6.46 -16.62 -14.44
C VAL A 38 6.35 -15.19 -13.89
N ALA A 39 7.32 -14.33 -14.18
CA ALA A 39 7.26 -12.91 -13.86
C ALA A 39 8.15 -12.09 -14.80
N LEU A 40 7.83 -10.81 -14.97
CA LEU A 40 8.60 -9.88 -15.77
C LEU A 40 8.65 -8.48 -15.15
N ALA A 41 9.70 -7.74 -15.44
CA ALA A 41 9.80 -6.32 -15.21
C ALA A 41 10.25 -5.60 -16.48
N GLY A 42 9.45 -4.64 -16.93
CA GLY A 42 9.82 -3.69 -17.97
C GLY A 42 10.47 -2.48 -17.34
N TYR A 43 11.66 -2.10 -17.79
CA TYR A 43 12.40 -0.99 -17.20
C TYR A 43 13.24 -0.24 -18.22
N ARG A 44 13.66 0.99 -17.90
CA ARG A 44 14.53 1.79 -18.75
C ARG A 44 15.43 2.71 -17.94
N TYR A 45 16.60 3.01 -18.50
CA TYR A 45 17.48 4.05 -17.96
C TYR A 45 17.07 5.41 -18.50
N GLN A 46 16.93 6.38 -17.61
CA GLN A 46 16.57 7.75 -17.96
C GLN A 46 17.47 8.74 -17.24
N GLU A 47 17.50 9.96 -17.75
CA GLU A 47 18.13 11.09 -17.09
C GLU A 47 17.23 12.32 -17.24
N ASN A 48 17.01 13.03 -16.15
CA ASN A 48 16.31 14.31 -16.19
C ASN A 48 16.86 15.25 -15.09
N THR A 49 16.44 16.52 -15.14
CA THR A 49 16.89 17.55 -14.20
C THR A 49 16.40 17.34 -12.76
N VAL A 50 15.42 16.46 -12.53
CA VAL A 50 14.82 16.20 -11.21
C VAL A 50 15.58 15.09 -10.47
N TYR A 51 15.91 14.01 -11.16
CA TYR A 51 16.47 12.79 -10.56
C TYR A 51 17.94 12.55 -10.93
N GLY A 52 18.51 13.31 -11.87
CA GLY A 52 19.75 12.92 -12.53
C GLY A 52 19.52 11.62 -13.30
N ARG A 53 20.51 10.73 -13.35
CA ARG A 53 20.38 9.40 -13.95
C ARG A 53 19.61 8.45 -13.03
N PHE A 54 18.58 7.77 -13.53
CA PHE A 54 17.76 6.83 -12.77
C PHE A 54 17.30 5.62 -13.61
N LEU A 55 16.99 4.51 -12.93
CA LEU A 55 16.35 3.35 -13.53
C LEU A 55 14.86 3.43 -13.24
N TYR A 56 14.06 3.55 -14.29
CA TYR A 56 12.60 3.64 -14.22
C TYR A 56 11.99 2.28 -14.52
N VAL A 57 11.04 1.83 -13.71
CA VAL A 57 10.32 0.56 -13.88
C VAL A 57 8.92 0.87 -14.41
N ASP A 58 8.68 0.53 -15.67
CA ASP A 58 7.42 0.75 -16.39
C ASP A 58 6.36 -0.29 -16.04
N ASP A 59 6.79 -1.54 -15.88
CA ASP A 59 5.91 -2.69 -15.70
C ASP A 59 6.54 -3.65 -14.69
N LEU A 60 5.76 -4.16 -13.74
CA LEU A 60 6.17 -5.24 -12.83
C LEU A 60 5.01 -6.22 -12.68
N ILE A 61 5.17 -7.41 -13.25
CA ILE A 61 4.07 -8.38 -13.41
C ILE A 61 4.53 -9.75 -12.94
N ALA A 62 3.71 -10.41 -12.14
CA ALA A 62 3.83 -11.84 -11.84
C ALA A 62 2.56 -12.54 -12.31
N ALA A 63 2.72 -13.65 -13.05
CA ALA A 63 1.61 -14.42 -13.59
C ALA A 63 0.66 -14.84 -12.47
N GLU A 64 -0.64 -14.70 -12.71
CA GLU A 64 -1.71 -14.90 -11.71
C GLU A 64 -1.62 -16.26 -10.99
N LYS A 65 -1.21 -17.31 -11.73
CA LYS A 65 -1.03 -18.68 -11.25
C LYS A 65 0.16 -18.87 -10.27
N HIS A 66 1.05 -17.88 -10.17
CA HIS A 66 2.31 -17.95 -9.40
C HIS A 66 2.51 -16.76 -8.44
N ARG A 67 1.47 -15.96 -8.15
CA ARG A 67 1.59 -14.73 -7.32
C ARG A 67 2.05 -14.95 -5.87
N SER A 68 2.07 -16.18 -5.36
CA SER A 68 2.49 -16.50 -3.99
C SER A 68 4.01 -16.67 -3.78
N ARG A 69 4.84 -16.60 -4.83
CA ARG A 69 6.28 -16.98 -4.79
C ARG A 69 7.30 -15.82 -4.77
N ARG A 70 6.92 -14.62 -4.31
CA ARG A 70 7.81 -13.44 -4.15
C ARG A 70 8.57 -12.97 -5.42
N TRP A 71 8.14 -13.36 -6.62
CA TRP A 71 8.85 -13.03 -7.86
C TRP A 71 9.02 -11.53 -8.13
N GLY A 72 8.04 -10.70 -7.75
CA GLY A 72 8.15 -9.24 -7.87
C GLY A 72 9.29 -8.68 -7.00
N ALA A 73 9.46 -9.19 -5.79
CA ALA A 73 10.57 -8.79 -4.91
C ALA A 73 11.92 -9.20 -5.49
N LEU A 74 12.03 -10.41 -6.04
CA LEU A 74 13.25 -10.88 -6.70
C LEU A 74 13.65 -9.98 -7.88
N LEU A 75 12.69 -9.66 -8.75
CA LEU A 75 12.91 -8.77 -9.89
C LEU A 75 13.41 -7.40 -9.45
N LEU A 76 12.79 -6.81 -8.42
CA LEU A 76 13.22 -5.50 -7.90
C LEU A 76 14.58 -5.54 -7.25
N SER A 77 14.89 -6.57 -6.44
CA SER A 77 16.23 -6.73 -5.89
C SER A 77 17.28 -6.75 -7.00
N LYS A 78 16.97 -7.42 -8.12
CA LYS A 78 17.86 -7.43 -9.28
C LYS A 78 17.93 -6.07 -10.00
N LEU A 79 16.81 -5.38 -10.16
CA LEU A 79 16.78 -4.03 -10.74
C LEU A 79 17.51 -3.00 -9.88
N THR A 80 17.49 -3.13 -8.56
CA THR A 80 18.28 -2.30 -7.64
C THR A 80 19.77 -2.48 -7.90
N VAL A 81 20.23 -3.73 -8.09
CA VAL A 81 21.62 -4.01 -8.47
C VAL A 81 21.95 -3.36 -9.83
N PHE A 82 21.08 -3.49 -10.83
CA PHE A 82 21.29 -2.85 -12.14
C PHE A 82 21.36 -1.32 -12.07
N ALA A 83 20.52 -0.71 -11.22
CA ALA A 83 20.56 0.72 -10.99
C ALA A 83 21.91 1.15 -10.39
N GLN A 84 22.41 0.41 -9.39
CA GLN A 84 23.71 0.67 -8.76
C GLN A 84 24.88 0.53 -9.74
N GLU A 85 24.93 -0.58 -10.48
CA GLU A 85 25.98 -0.86 -11.47
C GLU A 85 25.99 0.20 -12.60
N SER A 86 24.82 0.73 -12.94
CA SER A 86 24.66 1.76 -13.97
C SER A 86 24.77 3.20 -13.44
N GLN A 87 25.26 3.39 -12.22
CA GLN A 87 25.42 4.70 -11.58
C GLN A 87 24.13 5.53 -11.56
N CYS A 88 22.99 4.85 -11.49
CA CYS A 88 21.72 5.51 -11.29
C CYS A 88 21.62 5.96 -9.84
N ALA A 89 21.27 7.23 -9.64
CA ALA A 89 21.02 7.77 -8.32
C ALA A 89 19.82 7.09 -7.65
N ARG A 90 18.85 6.58 -8.44
CA ARG A 90 17.59 6.00 -7.97
C ARG A 90 17.03 4.90 -8.86
N LEU A 91 16.24 4.04 -8.22
CA LEU A 91 15.23 3.18 -8.83
C LEU A 91 13.86 3.84 -8.64
N VAL A 92 13.11 4.06 -9.71
CA VAL A 92 11.80 4.74 -9.70
C VAL A 92 10.75 3.80 -10.24
N LEU A 93 9.65 3.62 -9.51
CA LEU A 93 8.48 2.84 -9.90
C LEU A 93 7.25 3.71 -9.60
N ASP A 94 6.47 4.05 -10.63
CA ASP A 94 5.36 5.00 -10.51
C ASP A 94 4.21 4.50 -9.62
N THR A 95 4.09 3.18 -9.40
CA THR A 95 3.10 2.60 -8.49
C THR A 95 3.61 1.29 -7.87
N GLY A 96 3.54 1.18 -6.53
CA GLY A 96 3.61 -0.11 -5.84
C GLY A 96 4.78 -0.34 -4.88
N ALA A 97 5.72 0.58 -4.71
CA ALA A 97 6.85 0.36 -3.79
C ALA A 97 6.40 0.06 -2.34
N SER A 98 5.40 0.78 -1.83
CA SER A 98 4.79 0.50 -0.50
C SER A 98 4.06 -0.83 -0.47
N TYR A 99 3.38 -1.20 -1.54
CA TYR A 99 2.73 -2.50 -1.68
C TYR A 99 3.75 -3.65 -1.67
N LEU A 100 4.93 -3.46 -2.26
CA LEU A 100 5.97 -4.49 -2.29
C LEU A 100 6.64 -4.67 -0.94
N LEU A 101 6.96 -3.57 -0.27
CA LEU A 101 7.45 -3.58 1.11
C LEU A 101 6.43 -4.25 2.06
N SER A 102 5.13 -4.01 1.86
CA SER A 102 4.10 -4.69 2.65
C SER A 102 4.01 -6.18 2.34
N GLN A 103 4.14 -6.60 1.07
CA GLN A 103 4.23 -8.03 0.74
C GLN A 103 5.44 -8.69 1.38
N GLN A 104 6.59 -8.01 1.47
CA GLN A 104 7.76 -8.52 2.17
C GLN A 104 7.49 -8.68 3.67
N ALA A 105 6.90 -7.67 4.32
CA ALA A 105 6.53 -7.74 5.73
C ALA A 105 5.53 -8.88 6.02
N ILE A 106 4.48 -9.00 5.21
CA ILE A 106 3.49 -10.08 5.31
C ILE A 106 4.18 -11.44 5.13
N ALA A 107 5.09 -11.55 4.16
CA ALA A 107 5.72 -12.82 3.88
C ALA A 107 6.71 -13.25 4.99
N GLN A 108 7.41 -12.31 5.62
CA GLN A 108 8.23 -12.59 6.82
C GLN A 108 7.36 -13.01 8.01
N LEU A 109 6.23 -12.34 8.23
CA LEU A 109 5.27 -12.73 9.27
C LEU A 109 4.75 -14.16 9.04
N ARG A 110 4.48 -14.54 7.79
CA ARG A 110 4.03 -15.91 7.45
C ARG A 110 5.12 -16.97 7.56
N GLU A 111 6.40 -16.61 7.41
CA GLU A 111 7.49 -17.54 7.70
C GLU A 111 7.57 -17.84 9.20
N GLN A 112 7.36 -16.83 10.04
CA GLN A 112 7.34 -16.96 11.50
C GLN A 112 6.04 -17.57 12.03
N HIS A 113 4.93 -17.36 11.30
CA HIS A 113 3.60 -17.82 11.64
C HIS A 113 2.93 -18.47 10.40
N PRO A 114 3.25 -19.76 10.11
CA PRO A 114 2.75 -20.45 8.91
C PRO A 114 1.21 -20.51 8.80
N ASP A 115 0.53 -20.58 9.95
CA ASP A 115 -0.94 -20.64 10.05
C ASP A 115 -1.61 -19.25 10.03
N ALA A 116 -0.83 -18.17 9.88
CA ALA A 116 -1.36 -16.81 9.89
C ALA A 116 -2.34 -16.60 8.71
N ARG A 117 -3.56 -16.21 9.05
CA ARG A 117 -4.59 -15.80 8.08
C ARG A 117 -4.39 -14.34 7.71
N VAL A 118 -4.27 -14.07 6.40
CA VAL A 118 -4.18 -12.71 5.88
C VAL A 118 -5.57 -12.22 5.48
N VAL A 119 -6.07 -11.19 6.16
CA VAL A 119 -7.24 -10.43 5.73
C VAL A 119 -6.75 -9.20 4.97
N ARG A 120 -7.10 -9.10 3.68
CA ARG A 120 -6.67 -7.99 2.82
C ARG A 120 -7.79 -6.96 2.69
N ARG A 121 -7.47 -5.70 2.97
CA ARG A 121 -8.34 -4.55 2.71
C ARG A 121 -7.68 -3.64 1.67
N ASP A 122 -8.16 -3.73 0.43
CA ASP A 122 -7.66 -2.89 -0.67
C ASP A 122 -8.54 -1.63 -0.80
N LEU A 123 -8.08 -0.51 -0.22
CA LEU A 123 -8.85 0.73 -0.15
C LEU A 123 -9.05 1.43 -1.50
N LEU A 124 -8.35 0.99 -2.55
CA LEU A 124 -8.52 1.50 -3.92
C LEU A 124 -9.50 0.66 -4.72
N ALA A 125 -9.46 -0.67 -4.55
CA ALA A 125 -10.40 -1.59 -5.21
C ALA A 125 -11.79 -1.56 -4.53
N GLU A 126 -11.82 -1.41 -3.20
CA GLU A 126 -13.02 -1.31 -2.39
C GLU A 126 -13.00 0.03 -1.62
N PRO A 127 -13.31 1.15 -2.28
CA PRO A 127 -13.27 2.47 -1.65
C PRO A 127 -14.31 2.55 -0.52
N LEU A 128 -13.87 3.07 0.62
CA LEU A 128 -14.74 3.29 1.77
C LEU A 128 -15.58 4.56 1.56
N PRO A 129 -16.84 4.57 2.02
CA PRO A 129 -17.61 5.81 2.06
C PRO A 129 -16.93 6.79 3.01
N HIS A 130 -16.95 8.08 2.69
CA HIS A 130 -16.59 9.11 3.66
C HIS A 130 -17.54 9.07 4.85
N VAL A 131 -17.04 9.45 6.03
CA VAL A 131 -17.89 9.62 7.21
C VAL A 131 -18.96 10.67 6.92
N ASP A 132 -20.22 10.33 7.17
CA ASP A 132 -21.38 11.14 6.81
C ASP A 132 -22.00 11.81 8.04
N SER A 133 -23.12 12.51 7.83
CA SER A 133 -23.88 13.14 8.91
C SER A 133 -24.39 12.11 9.92
N LEU A 134 -24.69 10.88 9.52
CA LEU A 134 -25.11 9.80 10.41
C LEU A 134 -23.97 9.41 11.38
N TYR A 135 -22.76 9.24 10.85
CA TYR A 135 -21.56 9.00 11.66
C TYR A 135 -21.32 10.13 12.65
N SER A 136 -21.37 11.38 12.16
CA SER A 136 -21.14 12.58 12.96
C SER A 136 -22.19 12.76 14.06
N ASN A 137 -23.47 12.50 13.75
CA ASN A 137 -24.58 12.56 14.70
C ASN A 137 -24.47 11.46 15.77
N THR A 138 -23.93 10.29 15.42
CA THR A 138 -23.71 9.18 16.37
C THR A 138 -22.58 9.49 17.34
N LEU A 139 -21.49 10.13 16.88
CA LEU A 139 -20.45 10.64 17.78
C LEU A 139 -20.98 11.74 18.72
N ALA A 140 -21.96 12.52 18.26
CA ALA A 140 -22.54 13.65 19.01
C ALA A 140 -23.70 13.27 19.94
N ARG A 141 -24.32 12.08 19.81
CA ARG A 141 -25.52 11.68 20.56
C ARG A 141 -25.32 10.43 21.42
N LYS A 142 -25.81 10.48 22.66
CA LYS A 142 -26.26 9.30 23.42
C LYS A 142 -27.54 8.76 22.75
N GLU A 143 -27.41 7.64 22.03
CA GLU A 143 -28.47 6.76 21.50
C GLU A 143 -29.50 7.37 20.50
N GLY A 144 -29.87 6.57 19.48
CA GLY A 144 -31.06 6.76 18.65
C GLY A 144 -30.82 7.35 17.25
N GLY A 145 -30.56 6.49 16.27
CA GLY A 145 -30.58 6.85 14.84
C GLY A 145 -31.13 5.70 13.99
N THR A 146 -32.16 5.98 13.19
CA THR A 146 -32.82 5.03 12.28
C THR A 146 -31.93 4.66 11.10
N PRO A 147 -31.87 3.39 10.65
CA PRO A 147 -31.11 3.02 9.46
C PRO A 147 -31.92 3.33 8.20
N HIS A 148 -31.33 3.91 7.15
CA HIS A 148 -31.66 3.57 5.75
C HIS A 148 -30.70 4.13 4.69
N GLY A 149 -30.45 3.27 3.70
CA GLY A 149 -29.71 3.46 2.45
C GLY A 149 -29.37 2.07 1.88
N GLN A 150 -29.55 1.82 0.57
CA GLN A 150 -29.07 0.56 -0.03
C GLN A 150 -27.54 0.60 -0.09
N GLY A 151 -26.90 -0.27 0.71
CA GLY A 151 -25.46 -0.28 0.96
C GLY A 151 -25.18 -0.35 2.47
N ARG A 152 -23.97 -0.77 2.87
CA ARG A 152 -23.55 -0.64 4.28
C ARG A 152 -23.44 0.85 4.62
N SER A 153 -24.11 1.29 5.69
CA SER A 153 -23.93 2.65 6.22
C SER A 153 -22.48 2.91 6.63
N SER A 154 -22.09 4.18 6.76
CA SER A 154 -20.78 4.57 7.30
C SER A 154 -20.49 3.89 8.66
N LEU A 155 -21.49 3.80 9.53
CA LEU A 155 -21.41 3.09 10.81
C LEU A 155 -21.18 1.59 10.64
N ALA A 156 -21.89 0.93 9.74
CA ALA A 156 -21.71 -0.51 9.51
C ALA A 156 -20.32 -0.83 8.95
N TRP A 157 -19.75 0.07 8.13
CA TRP A 157 -18.35 -0.02 7.71
C TRP A 157 -17.39 0.19 8.88
N SER A 158 -17.63 1.22 9.69
CA SER A 158 -16.83 1.49 10.90
C SER A 158 -16.82 0.29 11.86
N ASP A 159 -17.99 -0.31 12.14
CA ASP A 159 -18.11 -1.51 12.98
C ASP A 159 -17.28 -2.65 12.42
N LEU A 160 -17.46 -2.97 11.14
CA LEU A 160 -16.72 -4.05 10.49
C LEU A 160 -15.20 -3.84 10.55
N LEU A 161 -14.73 -2.63 10.23
CA LEU A 161 -13.29 -2.33 10.22
C LEU A 161 -12.68 -2.37 11.62
N ILE A 162 -13.45 -1.96 12.64
CA ILE A 162 -13.03 -2.04 14.04
C ILE A 162 -12.97 -3.51 14.49
N GLU A 163 -13.94 -4.34 14.11
CA GLU A 163 -13.90 -5.78 14.42
C GLU A 163 -12.75 -6.50 13.70
N GLU A 164 -12.47 -6.16 12.43
CA GLU A 164 -11.28 -6.64 11.72
C GLU A 164 -10.00 -6.27 12.47
N LEU A 165 -9.89 -5.03 12.97
CA LEU A 165 -8.77 -4.62 13.79
C LEU A 165 -8.71 -5.41 15.09
N LYS A 166 -9.81 -5.55 15.84
CA LYS A 166 -9.82 -6.30 17.11
C LYS A 166 -9.38 -7.75 16.96
N ALA A 167 -9.73 -8.38 15.84
CA ALA A 167 -9.37 -9.76 15.55
C ALA A 167 -7.93 -9.95 15.06
N ALA A 168 -7.23 -8.87 14.70
CA ALA A 168 -5.88 -8.95 14.13
C ALA A 168 -4.80 -8.96 15.22
N ASP A 169 -3.90 -9.94 15.16
CA ASP A 169 -2.69 -10.01 16.00
C ASP A 169 -1.57 -9.08 15.51
N ALA A 170 -1.60 -8.68 14.25
CA ALA A 170 -0.68 -7.72 13.64
C ALA A 170 -1.37 -6.95 12.51
N VAL A 171 -0.95 -5.71 12.28
CA VAL A 171 -1.50 -4.85 11.22
C VAL A 171 -0.39 -4.45 10.26
N VAL A 172 -0.65 -4.51 8.95
CA VAL A 172 0.27 -4.03 7.92
C VAL A 172 -0.42 -2.94 7.11
N ILE A 173 0.15 -1.72 7.14
CA ILE A 173 -0.33 -0.57 6.38
C ILE A 173 0.66 -0.30 5.24
N ALA A 174 0.21 -0.45 4.00
CA ALA A 174 0.96 -0.09 2.81
C ALA A 174 0.40 1.22 2.26
N THR A 175 1.20 2.29 2.24
CA THR A 175 0.70 3.59 1.78
C THR A 175 1.74 4.39 1.00
N PRO A 176 1.36 5.01 -0.12
CA PRO A 176 2.15 6.10 -0.67
C PRO A 176 1.99 7.36 0.18
N MET A 177 2.93 8.30 0.05
CA MET A 177 2.74 9.69 0.45
C MET A 177 2.15 10.47 -0.71
N HIS A 178 0.98 11.08 -0.48
CA HIS A 178 0.32 11.98 -1.43
C HIS A 178 0.30 13.39 -0.82
N ASN A 179 0.83 14.38 -1.54
CA ASN A 179 0.86 15.79 -1.11
C ASN A 179 1.34 15.94 0.35
N PHE A 180 2.51 15.35 0.65
CA PHE A 180 3.18 15.38 1.96
C PHE A 180 2.50 14.58 3.10
N THR A 181 1.36 13.93 2.87
CA THR A 181 0.60 13.22 3.91
C THR A 181 0.00 11.90 3.43
N VAL A 182 -0.86 11.29 4.26
CA VAL A 182 -1.61 10.07 3.93
C VAL A 182 -2.58 10.30 2.76
N PRO A 183 -2.80 9.32 1.87
CA PRO A 183 -3.83 9.40 0.84
C PRO A 183 -5.23 9.52 1.44
N SER A 184 -6.16 10.13 0.70
CA SER A 184 -7.56 10.29 1.12
C SER A 184 -8.24 8.96 1.47
N ALA A 185 -7.91 7.87 0.76
CA ALA A 185 -8.44 6.54 1.04
C ALA A 185 -7.99 6.01 2.42
N LEU A 186 -6.70 6.16 2.77
CA LEU A 186 -6.20 5.79 4.09
C LEU A 186 -6.80 6.68 5.18
N LYS A 187 -6.95 7.98 4.89
CA LYS A 187 -7.63 8.91 5.80
C LYS A 187 -9.07 8.50 6.08
N ALA A 188 -9.82 8.07 5.06
CA ALA A 188 -11.18 7.57 5.23
C ALA A 188 -11.22 6.32 6.12
N TRP A 189 -10.28 5.38 5.93
CA TRP A 189 -10.15 4.21 6.83
C TRP A 189 -9.85 4.63 8.28
N LEU A 190 -8.92 5.57 8.49
CA LEU A 190 -8.61 6.12 9.81
C LEU A 190 -9.83 6.76 10.46
N ASP A 191 -10.64 7.50 9.70
CA ASP A 191 -11.87 8.12 10.21
C ASP A 191 -12.91 7.10 10.68
N HIS A 192 -12.95 5.92 10.06
CA HIS A 192 -13.82 4.82 10.47
C HIS A 192 -13.34 4.10 11.73
N VAL A 193 -12.03 3.95 11.92
CA VAL A 193 -11.49 3.15 13.04
C VAL A 193 -11.13 3.98 14.28
N VAL A 194 -11.01 5.30 14.16
CA VAL A 194 -10.77 6.22 15.28
C VAL A 194 -12.10 6.77 15.79
N ARG A 195 -12.75 6.00 16.67
CA ARG A 195 -14.13 6.24 17.09
C ARG A 195 -14.24 6.36 18.61
N ILE A 196 -14.76 7.50 19.08
CA ILE A 196 -14.97 7.76 20.51
C ILE A 196 -15.97 6.78 21.10
N GLY A 197 -15.75 6.34 22.33
CA GLY A 197 -16.58 5.35 23.02
C GLY A 197 -16.44 3.93 22.49
N VAL A 198 -15.60 3.70 21.47
CA VAL A 198 -15.41 2.38 20.87
C VAL A 198 -13.94 1.99 20.82
N THR A 199 -13.10 2.74 20.09
CA THR A 199 -11.66 2.49 19.99
C THR A 199 -10.82 3.43 20.83
N PHE A 200 -11.41 4.53 21.32
CA PHE A 200 -10.81 5.36 22.36
C PHE A 200 -11.88 6.03 23.23
N ASN A 201 -11.51 6.42 24.44
CA ASN A 201 -12.30 7.26 25.34
C ASN A 201 -11.62 8.62 25.53
N SER A 202 -12.40 9.68 25.68
CA SER A 202 -11.87 11.00 26.05
C SER A 202 -11.95 11.19 27.56
N THR A 203 -10.84 11.51 28.19
CA THR A 203 -10.72 11.74 29.64
C THR A 203 -10.05 13.08 29.92
N SER A 204 -10.00 13.49 31.19
CA SER A 204 -9.24 14.68 31.62
C SER A 204 -7.73 14.58 31.34
N GLU A 205 -7.20 13.35 31.23
CA GLU A 205 -5.78 13.08 30.95
C GLU A 205 -5.50 12.96 29.43
N GLY A 206 -6.53 13.08 28.60
CA GLY A 206 -6.45 12.97 27.15
C GLY A 206 -7.24 11.77 26.59
N LYS A 207 -6.90 11.39 25.35
CA LYS A 207 -7.54 10.26 24.66
C LYS A 207 -6.87 8.95 25.05
N ILE A 208 -7.64 8.01 25.58
CA ILE A 208 -7.18 6.69 26.01
C ILE A 208 -7.71 5.65 25.04
N GLY A 209 -6.82 4.99 24.29
CA GLY A 209 -7.15 3.91 23.37
C GLY A 209 -7.66 2.66 24.09
N THR A 210 -8.60 1.94 23.48
CA THR A 210 -9.23 0.74 24.04
C THR A 210 -8.80 -0.55 23.35
N LEU A 211 -8.15 -0.47 22.19
CA LEU A 211 -7.62 -1.67 21.53
C LEU A 211 -6.35 -2.15 22.24
N PRO A 212 -6.15 -3.47 22.40
CA PRO A 212 -4.88 -4.00 22.87
C PRO A 212 -3.77 -3.66 21.87
N ASP A 213 -2.61 -3.29 22.38
CA ASP A 213 -1.46 -2.98 21.55
C ASP A 213 -0.98 -4.22 20.77
N ARG A 214 -0.39 -3.99 19.60
CA ARG A 214 0.11 -5.03 18.70
C ARG A 214 1.09 -4.45 17.67
N PRO A 215 1.93 -5.28 17.04
CA PRO A 215 2.80 -4.82 15.98
C PRO A 215 2.02 -4.22 14.80
N VAL A 216 2.36 -2.99 14.43
CA VAL A 216 1.86 -2.30 13.23
C VAL A 216 3.03 -1.98 12.30
N TYR A 217 3.10 -2.67 11.18
CA TYR A 217 4.13 -2.46 10.15
C TYR A 217 3.62 -1.47 9.11
N ILE A 218 4.34 -0.37 8.91
CA ILE A 218 3.91 0.74 8.06
C ILE A 218 4.93 0.91 6.94
N ALA A 219 4.59 0.39 5.76
CA ALA A 219 5.39 0.47 4.56
C ALA A 219 5.05 1.74 3.77
N ILE A 220 5.98 2.68 3.70
CA ILE A 220 5.73 3.99 3.05
C ILE A 220 6.52 4.12 1.75
N SER A 221 5.83 4.45 0.67
CA SER A 221 6.49 4.90 -0.58
C SER A 221 6.35 6.40 -0.74
N ARG A 222 7.46 7.09 -0.96
CA ARG A 222 7.48 8.54 -1.18
C ARG A 222 8.17 8.84 -2.51
N GLY A 223 7.55 9.68 -3.33
CA GLY A 223 8.28 10.36 -4.41
C GLY A 223 9.12 11.50 -3.82
N GLY A 224 10.16 11.92 -4.55
CA GLY A 224 11.00 13.06 -4.15
C GLY A 224 12.13 12.75 -3.15
N ARG A 225 12.86 13.79 -2.74
CA ARG A 225 14.00 13.72 -1.79
C ARG A 225 13.50 13.97 -0.37
N ARG A 226 13.74 13.03 0.56
CA ARG A 226 13.32 13.15 1.96
C ARG A 226 13.78 14.45 2.62
N ASP A 227 14.98 14.92 2.29
CA ASP A 227 15.58 16.14 2.84
C ASP A 227 15.02 17.45 2.24
N LEU A 228 14.24 17.37 1.16
CA LEU A 228 13.69 18.53 0.45
C LEU A 228 12.16 18.60 0.50
N GLN A 229 11.50 17.72 1.26
CA GLN A 229 10.05 17.73 1.39
C GLN A 229 9.63 17.53 2.85
N PRO A 230 8.67 18.32 3.36
CA PRO A 230 8.11 18.08 4.68
C PRO A 230 7.39 16.73 4.72
N ASP A 231 7.48 16.07 5.87
CA ASP A 231 6.82 14.79 6.14
C ASP A 231 5.71 15.00 7.17
N PHE A 232 4.47 15.03 6.71
CA PHE A 232 3.29 15.04 7.58
C PHE A 232 2.65 13.65 7.69
N LEU A 233 3.11 12.66 6.92
CA LEU A 233 2.54 11.31 6.92
C LEU A 233 2.95 10.56 8.18
N GLU A 234 4.25 10.42 8.43
CA GLU A 234 4.74 9.63 9.56
C GLU A 234 4.34 10.27 10.90
N PRO A 235 4.53 11.59 11.12
CA PRO A 235 4.06 12.24 12.34
C PRO A 235 2.55 12.09 12.57
N TYR A 236 1.74 12.16 11.50
CA TYR A 236 0.30 11.95 11.61
C TYR A 236 -0.04 10.52 12.07
N LEU A 237 0.58 9.50 11.47
CA LEU A 237 0.37 8.11 11.87
C LEU A 237 0.84 7.85 13.31
N ARG A 238 1.97 8.44 13.72
CA ARG A 238 2.47 8.38 15.10
C ARG A 238 1.56 9.07 16.11
N ALA A 239 0.77 10.06 15.70
CA ALA A 239 -0.20 10.70 16.58
C ALA A 239 -1.53 9.92 16.64
N ILE A 240 -2.02 9.46 15.48
CA ILE A 240 -3.39 8.96 15.37
C ILE A 240 -3.53 7.49 15.77
N LEU A 241 -2.56 6.61 15.48
CA LEU A 241 -2.67 5.17 15.80
C LEU A 241 -2.59 4.91 17.32
N PRO A 242 -1.71 5.59 18.10
CA PRO A 242 -1.72 5.44 19.56
C PRO A 242 -2.99 5.93 20.22
N THR A 243 -3.73 6.84 19.58
CA THR A 243 -5.03 7.32 20.08
C THR A 243 -6.02 6.15 20.26
N ILE A 244 -5.95 5.13 19.40
CA ILE A 244 -6.82 3.95 19.48
C ILE A 244 -6.17 2.76 20.20
N GLY A 245 -4.95 2.91 20.72
CA GLY A 245 -4.23 1.89 21.50
C GLY A 245 -3.11 1.17 20.74
N LEU A 246 -2.91 1.46 19.45
CA LEU A 246 -1.85 0.85 18.63
C LEU A 246 -0.56 1.68 18.74
N LYS A 247 0.43 1.17 19.49
CA LYS A 247 1.64 1.92 19.89
C LYS A 247 2.93 1.32 19.33
N ASP A 248 2.99 0.01 19.10
CA ASP A 248 4.15 -0.64 18.45
C ASP A 248 4.17 -0.39 16.93
N LEU A 249 4.56 0.84 16.55
CA LEU A 249 4.61 1.28 15.16
C LEU A 249 6.01 1.10 14.56
N ARG A 250 6.11 0.34 13.48
CA ARG A 250 7.36 0.00 12.79
C ARG A 250 7.30 0.51 11.35
N PHE A 251 8.01 1.60 11.08
CA PHE A 251 8.06 2.23 9.76
C PHE A 251 9.17 1.60 8.92
N VAL A 252 8.84 1.23 7.68
CA VAL A 252 9.74 0.61 6.70
C VAL A 252 9.64 1.27 5.33
#